data_AF-A0A852CE49-F1
#
_entry.id   AF-A0A852CE49-F1
#
_cell.length_a   1.000
_cell.length_b   1.000
_cell.length_c   1.000
_cell.angle_alpha   90.00
_cell.angle_beta   90.00
_cell.angle_gamma   90.00
#
_symmetry.space_group_name_H-M   'P 1'
#
loop_
_entity.id
_entity.type
_entity.pdbx_description
1 polymer ?
#
loop_
_entity_poly.entity_id
_entity_poly.type
_entity_poly.pdbx_seq_one_letter_code
_entity_poly.pdbx_strand_id
1 'polypeptide(L)'
;ELHFMKKIPSGAEASNVLVGELDFLQQPLVAFVRLTPAVLLSGMTEVPIPTRFLFVLLGPEGKAHQYHEIGRSMATIMTDEIFHDVAYKAKDRADLVAGIDEFLDQVTVLPPGEWDPSIRIEPPKNVPSQEKRKMPGALEDSSVHSKAEKHSGPELERTGRLFGGFVRDVKRKAPWFWSDFRDGASLQCLASFLFLYCACMSPVITFGGLLGEATHGHISAMESLLGASMTGVVYSLFAGQPLTILGSTGPVLVFEKILYKFCKDYSLSYLSLRACIGLWTAFFCVLLVATDASCLVCYITRFTEEAFASLICIIFIYEALEKLSHLRETYPVHMHSKLDLLTIYYVCVPCLAAAHALPTSAPRPWLLGPGPAGSVLCLGPAALFLQECHYLHGEFQGPACGRDGPYTPNVLFWCCILFFSTFLLSSLLKKFKTSPYFPTRVRSTVSDFAVFLTIVIMVLMDILTGIPSPKLHVPHVFKPTRDDRGWVINPIGPNPWWTVLAALIPALLCTILIFMDQQITAVIVNRNEHRLK
;
A
#
# COMPACT_ATOMS: atom_id res chain seq x y z
N GLU A 1 5.45 -49.62 51.32
CA GLU A 1 6.22 -48.66 50.51
C GLU A 1 7.06 -49.31 49.40
N LEU A 2 7.83 -50.38 49.65
CA LEU A 2 8.66 -51.06 48.61
C LEU A 2 7.91 -51.61 47.38
N HIS A 3 6.60 -51.85 47.47
CA HIS A 3 5.80 -52.34 46.34
C HIS A 3 5.46 -51.23 45.32
N PHE A 4 5.57 -49.96 45.70
CA PHE A 4 5.29 -48.81 44.83
C PHE A 4 6.49 -48.49 43.93
N MET A 5 7.71 -48.66 44.44
CA MET A 5 8.97 -48.51 43.69
C MET A 5 9.06 -49.44 42.46
N LYS A 6 8.38 -50.60 42.49
CA LYS A 6 8.34 -51.51 41.33
C LYS A 6 7.52 -50.98 40.15
N LYS A 7 6.63 -50.00 40.37
CA LYS A 7 5.80 -49.39 39.32
C LYS A 7 6.46 -48.17 38.67
N ILE A 8 7.57 -47.69 39.24
CA ILE A 8 8.23 -46.48 38.80
C ILE A 8 9.37 -46.85 37.84
N PRO A 9 9.46 -46.20 36.67
CA PRO A 9 10.54 -46.44 35.73
C PRO A 9 11.92 -46.19 36.36
N SER A 10 12.91 -46.98 35.96
CA SER A 10 14.30 -46.75 36.35
C SER A 10 14.79 -45.40 35.83
N GLY A 11 15.26 -44.52 36.71
CA GLY A 11 15.70 -43.17 36.36
C GLY A 11 14.60 -42.10 36.42
N ALA A 12 13.44 -42.40 37.00
CA ALA A 12 12.41 -41.40 37.23
C ALA A 12 12.92 -40.26 38.14
N GLU A 13 12.56 -39.03 37.79
CA GLU A 13 12.83 -37.81 38.56
C GLU A 13 11.51 -37.23 39.05
N ALA A 14 11.53 -36.59 40.22
CA ALA A 14 10.35 -35.97 40.81
C ALA A 14 10.23 -34.47 40.43
N SER A 15 9.00 -34.02 40.22
CA SER A 15 8.62 -32.61 40.13
C SER A 15 7.72 -32.27 41.33
N ASN A 16 8.21 -31.45 42.26
CA ASN A 16 7.43 -31.08 43.45
C ASN A 16 6.68 -29.78 43.22
N VAL A 17 5.38 -29.79 43.52
CA VAL A 17 4.51 -28.62 43.44
C VAL A 17 4.11 -28.25 44.87
N LEU A 18 4.59 -27.11 45.33
CA LEU A 18 4.44 -26.62 46.70
C LEU A 18 3.57 -25.38 46.67
N VAL A 19 2.47 -25.43 47.42
CA VAL A 19 1.49 -24.35 47.46
C VAL A 19 1.14 -24.05 48.90
N GLY A 20 1.10 -22.78 49.27
CA GLY A 20 0.76 -22.39 50.64
C GLY A 20 0.34 -20.93 50.79
N GLU A 21 -0.15 -20.60 51.98
CA GLU A 21 -0.47 -19.24 52.41
C GLU A 21 0.55 -18.78 53.45
N LEU A 22 0.86 -17.48 53.45
CA LEU A 22 1.72 -16.83 54.43
C LEU A 22 1.17 -15.45 54.79
N ASP A 23 0.98 -15.23 56.08
CA ASP A 23 0.25 -14.08 56.63
C ASP A 23 0.98 -12.74 56.39
N PHE A 24 2.30 -12.79 56.20
CA PHE A 24 3.13 -11.60 55.97
C PHE A 24 3.28 -11.22 54.48
N LEU A 25 2.82 -12.06 53.55
CA LEU A 25 2.92 -11.76 52.12
C LEU A 25 1.79 -10.80 51.69
N GLN A 26 2.15 -9.65 51.11
CA GLN A 26 1.16 -8.73 50.54
C GLN A 26 0.72 -9.11 49.12
N GLN A 27 1.54 -9.90 48.41
CA GLN A 27 1.32 -10.31 47.02
C GLN A 27 1.77 -11.77 46.83
N PRO A 28 1.15 -12.52 45.90
CA PRO A 28 1.55 -13.90 45.63
C PRO A 28 2.94 -13.95 44.98
N LEU A 29 3.78 -14.86 45.48
CA LEU A 29 5.09 -15.18 44.97
C LEU A 29 5.02 -16.51 44.22
N VAL A 30 5.53 -16.53 42.98
CA VAL A 30 5.62 -17.72 42.15
C VAL A 30 7.06 -17.96 41.74
N ALA A 31 7.56 -19.16 41.95
CA ALA A 31 8.88 -19.57 41.50
C ALA A 31 8.82 -20.94 40.83
N PHE A 32 9.45 -21.06 39.66
CA PHE A 32 9.71 -22.33 39.01
C PHE A 32 11.22 -22.54 38.96
N VAL A 33 11.68 -23.62 39.59
CA VAL A 33 13.11 -23.90 39.80
C VAL A 33 13.46 -25.23 39.16
N ARG A 34 14.48 -25.22 38.30
CA ARG A 34 15.09 -26.42 37.74
C ARG A 34 16.46 -26.63 38.38
N LEU A 35 16.65 -27.76 39.05
CA LEU A 35 17.93 -28.15 39.64
C LEU A 35 18.89 -28.68 38.57
N THR A 36 20.19 -28.35 38.68
CA THR A 36 21.21 -28.75 37.70
C THR A 36 21.52 -30.26 37.77
N PRO A 37 21.78 -30.84 38.95
CA PRO A 37 21.59 -32.28 39.19
C PRO A 37 20.23 -32.53 39.88
N ALA A 38 19.61 -33.69 39.64
CA ALA A 38 18.46 -34.11 40.44
C ALA A 38 18.94 -34.51 41.84
N VAL A 39 18.31 -33.98 42.89
CA VAL A 39 18.76 -34.13 44.29
C VAL A 39 17.67 -34.80 45.12
N LEU A 40 18.05 -35.76 45.96
CA LEU A 40 17.12 -36.38 46.90
C LEU A 40 16.83 -35.42 48.07
N LEU A 41 15.65 -34.78 48.04
CA LEU A 41 15.19 -33.93 49.12
C LEU A 41 14.41 -34.77 50.14
N SER A 42 15.00 -35.00 51.32
CA SER A 42 14.38 -35.79 52.39
C SER A 42 13.11 -35.10 52.91
N GLY A 43 11.99 -35.83 52.91
CA GLY A 43 10.70 -35.38 53.48
C GLY A 43 9.77 -34.63 52.53
N MET A 44 10.16 -34.43 51.27
CA MET A 44 9.32 -33.73 50.27
C MET A 44 8.46 -34.69 49.44
N THR A 45 8.93 -35.92 49.26
CA THR A 45 8.25 -36.96 48.48
C THR A 45 8.05 -38.18 49.35
N GLU A 46 6.88 -38.83 49.25
CA GLU A 46 6.58 -40.09 49.96
C GLU A 46 7.53 -41.23 49.55
N VAL A 47 8.08 -41.14 48.33
CA VAL A 47 9.02 -42.10 47.75
C VAL A 47 10.38 -41.43 47.58
N PRO A 48 11.52 -42.11 47.87
CA PRO A 48 12.85 -41.52 47.77
C PRO A 48 13.30 -41.39 46.29
N ILE A 49 12.73 -40.42 45.59
CA ILE A 49 13.01 -40.11 44.18
C ILE A 49 13.76 -38.77 44.12
N PRO A 50 14.85 -38.67 43.33
CA PRO A 50 15.56 -37.40 43.20
C PRO A 50 14.65 -36.35 42.54
N THR A 51 14.57 -35.17 43.15
CA THR A 51 13.79 -34.05 42.64
C THR A 51 14.59 -33.28 41.60
N ARG A 52 13.96 -32.99 40.46
CA ARG A 52 14.53 -32.17 39.37
C ARG A 52 13.90 -30.79 39.29
N PHE A 53 12.58 -30.72 39.41
CA PHE A 53 11.80 -29.49 39.29
C PHE A 53 11.08 -29.16 40.59
N LEU A 54 11.00 -27.88 40.89
CA LEU A 54 10.28 -27.34 42.04
C LEU A 54 9.39 -26.19 41.55
N PHE A 55 8.09 -26.28 41.77
CA PHE A 55 7.16 -25.17 41.64
C PHE A 55 6.73 -24.72 43.02
N VAL A 56 6.86 -23.42 43.31
CA VAL A 56 6.50 -22.84 44.60
C VAL A 56 5.53 -21.69 44.35
N LEU A 57 4.34 -21.78 44.93
CA LEU A 57 3.32 -20.73 44.94
C LEU A 57 2.95 -20.40 46.38
N LEU A 58 3.31 -19.21 46.82
CA LEU A 58 2.99 -18.71 48.17
C LEU A 58 2.18 -17.43 48.03
N GLY A 59 1.13 -17.23 48.80
CA GLY A 59 0.35 -15.99 48.73
C GLY A 59 -0.28 -15.56 50.04
N PRO A 60 -0.90 -14.36 50.06
CA PRO A 60 -1.66 -13.88 51.22
C PRO A 60 -2.80 -14.83 51.58
N GLU A 61 -3.18 -14.82 52.86
CA GLU A 61 -4.33 -15.54 53.38
C GLU A 61 -5.65 -15.18 52.66
N GLY A 62 -6.56 -16.15 52.59
CA GLY A 62 -7.92 -15.97 52.06
C GLY A 62 -8.10 -16.43 50.62
N LYS A 63 -7.09 -17.05 49.99
CA LYS A 63 -7.15 -17.57 48.61
C LYS A 63 -6.63 -19.01 48.46
N ALA A 64 -6.54 -19.78 49.54
CA ALA A 64 -5.98 -21.12 49.58
C ALA A 64 -6.50 -22.04 48.46
N HIS A 65 -7.81 -22.04 48.25
CA HIS A 65 -8.44 -22.83 47.19
C HIS A 65 -7.93 -22.46 45.79
N GLN A 66 -7.77 -21.17 45.49
CA GLN A 66 -7.27 -20.71 44.20
C GLN A 66 -5.82 -21.14 43.98
N TYR A 67 -4.98 -21.02 45.01
CA TYR A 67 -3.59 -21.46 44.93
C TYR A 67 -3.50 -22.97 44.71
N HIS A 68 -4.34 -23.75 45.40
CA HIS A 68 -4.39 -25.19 45.23
C HIS A 68 -4.79 -25.58 43.81
N GLU A 69 -5.78 -24.91 43.21
CA GLU A 69 -6.15 -25.13 41.81
C GLU A 69 -5.04 -24.76 40.82
N ILE A 70 -4.27 -23.70 41.09
CA ILE A 70 -3.09 -23.36 40.28
C ILE A 70 -2.02 -24.45 40.40
N GLY A 71 -1.77 -24.95 41.61
CA GLY A 71 -0.85 -26.07 41.84
C GLY A 71 -1.27 -27.33 41.11
N ARG A 72 -2.55 -27.71 41.18
CA ARG A 72 -3.11 -28.85 40.44
C ARG A 72 -2.94 -28.69 38.93
N SER A 73 -3.17 -27.48 38.42
CA SER A 73 -3.00 -27.17 37.00
C SER A 73 -1.54 -27.33 36.59
N MET A 74 -0.60 -26.80 37.38
CA MET A 74 0.83 -26.94 37.13
C MET A 74 1.31 -28.40 37.18
N ALA A 75 0.81 -29.18 38.15
CA ALA A 75 1.11 -30.60 38.23
C ALA A 75 0.63 -31.34 36.98
N THR A 76 -0.54 -30.98 36.46
CA THR A 76 -1.09 -31.56 35.22
C THR A 76 -0.24 -31.20 34.01
N ILE A 77 0.17 -29.94 33.88
CA ILE A 77 1.06 -29.47 32.80
C ILE A 77 2.40 -30.23 32.81
N MET A 78 2.98 -30.47 33.99
CA MET A 78 4.24 -31.22 34.14
C MET A 78 4.16 -32.71 33.75
N THR A 79 2.95 -33.27 33.61
CA THR A 79 2.77 -34.65 33.12
C THR A 79 2.77 -34.76 31.60
N ASP A 80 2.66 -33.64 30.87
CA ASP A 80 2.74 -33.65 29.41
C ASP A 80 4.19 -33.85 28.95
N GLU A 81 4.38 -34.79 28.02
CA GLU A 81 5.71 -35.14 27.50
C GLU A 81 6.38 -33.98 26.75
N ILE A 82 5.62 -33.11 26.06
CA ILE A 82 6.21 -31.96 25.35
C ILE A 82 6.64 -30.91 26.35
N PHE A 83 5.75 -30.52 27.26
CA PHE A 83 6.05 -29.47 28.22
C PHE A 83 7.23 -29.87 29.11
N HIS A 84 7.28 -31.15 29.51
CA HIS A 84 8.43 -31.73 30.20
C HIS A 84 9.74 -31.48 29.44
N ASP A 85 9.78 -31.79 28.15
CA ASP A 85 10.93 -31.58 27.27
C ASP A 85 11.33 -30.10 27.15
N VAL A 86 10.34 -29.20 27.01
CA VAL A 86 10.55 -27.75 26.99
C VAL A 86 11.15 -27.30 28.31
N ALA A 87 10.66 -27.79 29.45
CA ALA A 87 11.18 -27.45 30.76
C ALA A 87 12.65 -27.88 30.97
N TYR A 88 13.09 -29.01 30.38
CA TYR A 88 14.51 -29.39 30.38
C TYR A 88 15.39 -28.51 29.49
N LYS A 89 14.86 -28.02 28.38
CA LYS A 89 15.61 -27.23 27.38
C LYS A 89 15.56 -25.72 27.63
N ALA A 90 14.57 -25.25 28.40
CA ALA A 90 14.33 -23.84 28.67
C ALA A 90 15.58 -23.16 29.24
N LYS A 91 15.92 -21.99 28.69
CA LYS A 91 16.99 -21.11 29.20
C LYS A 91 16.40 -19.90 29.88
N ASP A 92 15.28 -19.41 29.35
CA ASP A 92 14.63 -18.19 29.79
C ASP A 92 13.17 -18.43 30.19
N ARG A 93 12.58 -17.45 30.90
CA ARG A 93 11.15 -17.44 31.24
C ARG A 93 10.25 -17.55 30.01
N ALA A 94 10.66 -16.95 28.90
CA ALA A 94 9.87 -16.92 27.67
C ALA A 94 9.61 -18.33 27.13
N ASP A 95 10.61 -19.22 27.18
CA ASP A 95 10.50 -20.61 26.72
C ASP A 95 9.44 -21.38 27.52
N LEU A 96 9.41 -21.19 28.84
CA LEU A 96 8.42 -21.81 29.72
C LEU A 96 7.02 -21.28 29.47
N VAL A 97 6.86 -19.97 29.25
CA VAL A 97 5.56 -19.37 28.93
C VAL A 97 5.06 -19.88 27.58
N ALA A 98 5.92 -19.93 26.56
CA ALA A 98 5.56 -20.47 25.25
C ALA A 98 5.14 -21.95 25.34
N GLY A 99 5.81 -22.75 26.17
CA GLY A 99 5.41 -24.14 26.41
C GLY A 99 4.04 -24.26 27.09
N ILE A 100 3.72 -23.35 28.03
CA ILE A 100 2.39 -23.32 28.67
C ILE A 100 1.32 -22.94 27.64
N ASP A 101 1.58 -21.93 26.81
CA ASP A 101 0.64 -21.49 25.77
C ASP A 101 0.38 -22.62 24.75
N GLU A 102 1.41 -23.33 24.30
CA GLU A 102 1.28 -24.48 23.40
C GLU A 102 0.45 -25.61 24.02
N PHE A 103 0.63 -25.87 25.32
CA PHE A 103 -0.17 -26.84 26.05
C PHE A 103 -1.64 -26.40 26.10
N LEU A 104 -1.91 -25.13 26.43
CA LEU A 104 -3.27 -24.59 26.52
C LEU A 104 -4.01 -24.62 25.18
N ASP A 105 -3.32 -24.40 24.06
CA ASP A 105 -3.91 -24.49 22.71
C ASP A 105 -4.43 -25.90 22.36
N GLN A 106 -3.87 -26.95 22.99
CA GLN A 106 -4.26 -28.34 22.78
C GLN A 106 -5.33 -28.81 23.77
N VAL A 107 -5.46 -28.14 24.91
CA VAL A 107 -6.45 -28.49 25.93
C VAL A 107 -7.82 -27.93 25.56
N THR A 108 -8.83 -28.79 25.60
CA THR A 108 -10.22 -28.35 25.48
C THR A 108 -10.67 -27.81 26.83
N VAL A 109 -10.82 -26.49 26.94
CA VAL A 109 -11.32 -25.85 28.16
C VAL A 109 -12.84 -25.97 28.20
N LEU A 110 -13.36 -26.56 29.27
CA LEU A 110 -14.80 -26.63 29.52
C LEU A 110 -15.22 -25.47 30.43
N PRO A 111 -16.33 -24.76 30.12
CA PRO A 111 -16.78 -23.63 30.92
C PRO A 111 -17.28 -24.08 32.30
N PRO A 112 -16.88 -23.40 33.39
CA PRO A 112 -17.39 -23.70 34.72
C PRO A 112 -18.86 -23.27 34.84
N GLY A 113 -19.77 -24.22 35.09
CA GLY A 113 -21.18 -23.94 35.44
C GLY A 113 -22.25 -24.50 34.49
N GLU A 114 -21.89 -24.86 33.24
CA GLU A 114 -22.81 -25.50 32.28
C GLU A 114 -22.55 -27.00 32.09
N TRP A 115 -21.53 -27.52 32.78
CA TRP A 115 -21.08 -28.90 32.62
C TRP A 115 -21.51 -29.77 33.80
N ASP A 116 -22.22 -30.86 33.51
CA ASP A 116 -22.59 -31.90 34.49
C ASP A 116 -21.47 -32.96 34.56
N PRO A 117 -20.82 -33.18 35.73
CA PRO A 117 -19.76 -34.18 35.91
C PRO A 117 -20.15 -35.62 35.58
N SER A 118 -21.45 -35.92 35.49
CA SER A 118 -21.98 -37.25 35.18
C SER A 118 -22.06 -37.57 33.69
N ILE A 119 -21.90 -36.57 32.80
CA ILE A 119 -21.96 -36.76 31.35
C ILE A 119 -20.63 -37.32 30.83
N ARG A 120 -20.69 -38.50 30.19
CA ARG A 120 -19.52 -39.14 29.56
C ARG A 120 -19.19 -38.43 28.24
N ILE A 121 -17.99 -37.84 28.14
CA ILE A 121 -17.47 -37.26 26.89
C ILE A 121 -17.05 -38.42 25.97
N GLU A 122 -17.66 -38.50 24.79
CA GLU A 122 -17.17 -39.42 23.76
C GLU A 122 -15.82 -38.94 23.24
N PRO A 123 -14.82 -39.85 23.08
CA PRO A 123 -13.52 -39.46 22.55
C PRO A 123 -13.68 -38.85 21.15
N PRO A 124 -12.91 -37.79 20.81
CA PRO A 124 -12.99 -37.16 19.51
C PRO A 124 -12.69 -38.17 18.41
N LYS A 125 -13.51 -38.16 17.35
CA LYS A 125 -13.42 -39.14 16.23
C LYS A 125 -12.09 -39.07 15.46
N ASN A 126 -11.40 -37.93 15.52
CA ASN A 126 -10.07 -37.72 14.97
C ASN A 126 -9.20 -37.08 16.04
N VAL A 127 -8.10 -37.75 16.41
CA VAL A 127 -7.07 -37.19 17.29
C VAL A 127 -6.26 -36.18 16.46
N PRO A 128 -6.06 -34.93 16.90
CA PRO A 128 -5.22 -33.98 16.18
C PRO A 128 -3.80 -34.56 15.99
N SER A 129 -3.23 -34.34 14.80
CA SER A 129 -1.93 -34.91 14.41
C SER A 129 -0.80 -34.36 15.30
N GLN A 130 -0.11 -35.25 16.01
CA GLN A 130 1.07 -34.94 16.81
C GLN A 130 2.36 -34.73 15.98
N GLU A 131 2.30 -34.72 14.65
CA GLU A 131 3.50 -34.71 13.79
C GLU A 131 4.36 -33.44 13.92
N LYS A 132 3.77 -32.30 14.32
CA LYS A 132 4.55 -31.11 14.72
C LYS A 132 5.48 -31.36 15.92
N ARG A 133 5.23 -32.41 16.73
CA ARG A 133 6.01 -32.76 17.94
C ARG A 133 7.40 -33.34 17.66
N LYS A 134 7.70 -33.86 16.47
CA LYS A 134 8.91 -34.70 16.25
C LYS A 134 10.12 -34.00 15.64
N MET A 135 10.04 -32.70 15.35
CA MET A 135 11.20 -31.97 14.79
C MET A 135 11.84 -31.07 15.86
N PRO A 136 13.03 -31.42 16.39
CA PRO A 136 13.80 -30.50 17.20
C PRO A 136 14.63 -29.59 16.28
N GLY A 137 14.38 -28.27 16.39
CA GLY A 137 15.26 -27.24 15.85
C GLY A 137 14.82 -26.66 14.52
N ALA A 138 13.96 -25.66 14.56
CA ALA A 138 14.00 -24.54 13.64
C ALA A 138 13.89 -23.28 14.48
N LEU A 139 14.99 -22.52 14.51
CA LEU A 139 15.01 -21.14 14.96
C LEU A 139 13.94 -20.34 14.22
N GLU A 140 13.40 -19.36 14.93
CA GLU A 140 12.40 -18.38 14.50
C GLU A 140 12.43 -18.08 13.00
N ASP A 141 11.43 -18.61 12.30
CA ASP A 141 10.64 -17.85 11.33
C ASP A 141 9.39 -18.67 10.97
N SER A 142 8.22 -18.11 11.27
CA SER A 142 6.92 -18.47 10.68
C SER A 142 6.40 -19.91 10.82
N SER A 143 5.30 -20.13 11.56
CA SER A 143 4.20 -21.00 11.10
C SER A 143 2.93 -20.96 11.96
N VAL A 144 2.16 -19.88 11.81
CA VAL A 144 0.70 -20.02 11.67
C VAL A 144 0.44 -20.69 10.32
N HIS A 145 0.66 -22.01 10.24
CA HIS A 145 0.14 -22.83 9.14
C HIS A 145 0.08 -24.28 9.55
N SER A 146 -1.08 -24.68 10.09
CA SER A 146 -1.82 -25.89 9.69
C SER A 146 -3.15 -25.98 10.45
N LYS A 147 -4.03 -25.01 10.22
CA LYS A 147 -5.30 -25.40 9.58
C LYS A 147 -5.09 -25.07 8.12
N ALA A 148 -5.50 -25.95 7.21
CA ALA A 148 -5.74 -25.53 5.84
C ALA A 148 -6.71 -24.35 5.93
N GLU A 149 -6.20 -23.12 5.78
CA GLU A 149 -7.02 -21.98 5.39
C GLU A 149 -7.58 -22.37 4.02
N LYS A 150 -8.72 -23.06 4.04
CA LYS A 150 -9.60 -23.01 2.90
C LYS A 150 -9.94 -21.52 2.75
N HIS A 151 -9.34 -20.87 1.76
CA HIS A 151 -9.88 -19.67 1.11
C HIS A 151 -11.35 -19.84 0.69
N SER A 152 -11.90 -21.05 0.80
CA SER A 152 -13.30 -21.40 0.64
C SER A 152 -14.15 -20.95 1.83
N GLY A 153 -14.39 -19.64 1.94
CA GLY A 153 -15.70 -19.22 2.43
C GLY A 153 -16.77 -19.76 1.46
N PRO A 154 -18.02 -20.00 1.89
CA PRO A 154 -19.14 -20.42 1.02
C PRO A 154 -19.50 -19.38 -0.08
N GLU A 155 -18.70 -18.32 -0.19
CA GLU A 155 -18.84 -17.13 -1.03
C GLU A 155 -18.12 -17.29 -2.38
N LEU A 156 -17.07 -18.12 -2.45
CA LEU A 156 -16.25 -18.33 -3.66
C LEU A 156 -16.51 -19.70 -4.33
N GLU A 157 -17.48 -20.46 -3.85
CA GLU A 157 -17.88 -21.72 -4.48
C GLU A 157 -18.72 -21.47 -5.74
N ARG A 158 -18.42 -22.22 -6.80
CA ARG A 158 -19.06 -22.08 -8.11
C ARG A 158 -20.56 -22.38 -7.98
N THR A 159 -21.42 -21.40 -8.26
CA THR A 159 -22.86 -21.54 -8.02
C THR A 159 -23.60 -22.35 -9.09
N GLY A 160 -22.96 -22.59 -10.24
CA GLY A 160 -23.51 -23.39 -11.33
C GLY A 160 -24.69 -22.75 -12.07
N ARG A 161 -25.05 -21.50 -11.75
CA ARG A 161 -26.10 -20.70 -12.42
C ARG A 161 -25.46 -19.47 -13.06
N LEU A 162 -25.92 -19.09 -14.26
CA LEU A 162 -25.49 -17.83 -14.89
C LEU A 162 -25.84 -16.65 -13.96
N PHE A 163 -24.85 -15.79 -13.70
CA PHE A 163 -24.93 -14.66 -12.75
C PHE A 163 -25.22 -15.04 -11.28
N GLY A 164 -25.07 -16.31 -10.90
CA GLY A 164 -25.38 -16.76 -9.55
C GLY A 164 -24.46 -16.15 -8.48
N GLY A 165 -23.16 -15.99 -8.77
CA GLY A 165 -22.22 -15.28 -7.89
C GLY A 165 -22.61 -13.81 -7.69
N PHE A 166 -22.84 -13.09 -8.78
CA PHE A 166 -23.20 -11.67 -8.75
C PHE A 166 -24.46 -11.38 -7.92
N VAL A 167 -25.52 -12.20 -8.08
CA VAL A 167 -26.77 -12.00 -7.31
C VAL A 167 -26.55 -12.21 -5.81
N ARG A 168 -25.68 -13.14 -5.41
CA ARG A 168 -25.34 -13.36 -3.99
C ARG A 168 -24.58 -12.17 -3.41
N ASP A 169 -23.68 -11.57 -4.19
CA ASP A 169 -22.92 -10.38 -3.79
C ASP A 169 -23.85 -9.18 -3.59
N VAL A 170 -24.76 -8.94 -4.53
CA VAL A 170 -25.75 -7.85 -4.41
C VAL A 170 -26.64 -8.05 -3.19
N LYS A 171 -27.14 -9.27 -2.96
CA LYS A 171 -28.00 -9.58 -1.81
C LYS A 171 -27.30 -9.34 -0.47
N ARG A 172 -25.98 -9.56 -0.42
CA ARG A 172 -25.15 -9.35 0.77
C ARG A 172 -24.83 -7.87 1.02
N LYS A 173 -24.60 -7.08 -0.03
CA LYS A 173 -24.26 -5.65 0.09
C LYS A 173 -25.49 -4.76 0.32
N ALA A 174 -26.65 -5.12 -0.26
CA ALA A 174 -27.88 -4.33 -0.18
C ALA A 174 -28.29 -3.81 1.22
N PRO A 175 -28.24 -4.59 2.32
CA PRO A 175 -28.64 -4.09 3.64
C PRO A 175 -27.71 -3.01 4.21
N TRP A 176 -26.43 -3.01 3.83
CA TRP A 176 -25.41 -2.10 4.37
C TRP A 176 -25.30 -0.77 3.61
N PHE A 177 -25.91 -0.67 2.44
CA PHE A 177 -25.74 0.50 1.57
C PHE A 177 -26.14 1.83 2.24
N TRP A 178 -27.22 1.84 3.02
CA TRP A 178 -27.66 3.04 3.74
C TRP A 178 -26.85 3.33 5.01
N SER A 179 -26.32 2.30 5.69
CA SER A 179 -25.45 2.51 6.86
C SER A 179 -24.13 3.14 6.45
N ASP A 180 -23.58 2.77 5.28
CA ASP A 180 -22.30 3.28 4.78
C ASP A 180 -22.29 4.83 4.66
N PHE A 181 -23.40 5.44 4.21
CA PHE A 181 -23.52 6.90 4.13
C PHE A 181 -23.58 7.58 5.51
N ARG A 182 -24.18 6.92 6.51
CA ARG A 182 -24.28 7.45 7.88
C ARG A 182 -22.94 7.36 8.60
N ASP A 183 -22.22 6.26 8.39
CA ASP A 183 -20.91 6.01 9.03
C ASP A 183 -19.79 6.86 8.42
N GLY A 184 -19.94 7.29 7.16
CA GLY A 184 -19.02 8.22 6.50
C GLY A 184 -18.96 9.63 7.12
N ALA A 185 -19.91 10.01 7.98
CA ALA A 185 -19.99 11.32 8.61
C ALA A 185 -19.07 11.47 9.85
N SER A 186 -17.80 11.08 9.73
CA SER A 186 -16.79 11.21 10.79
C SER A 186 -15.66 12.18 10.42
N LEU A 187 -15.06 12.83 11.43
CA LEU A 187 -13.93 13.74 11.20
C LEU A 187 -12.72 13.03 10.59
N GLN A 188 -12.54 11.75 10.90
CA GLN A 188 -11.48 10.90 10.33
C GLN A 188 -11.70 10.65 8.84
N CYS A 189 -12.95 10.48 8.39
CA CYS A 189 -13.28 10.33 6.98
C CYS A 189 -12.91 11.59 6.17
N LEU A 190 -13.11 12.79 6.75
CA LEU A 190 -12.69 14.05 6.11
C LEU A 190 -11.17 14.12 5.91
N ALA A 191 -10.38 13.69 6.91
CA ALA A 191 -8.92 13.63 6.80
C ALA A 191 -8.46 12.68 5.69
N SER A 192 -9.05 11.49 5.64
CA SER A 192 -8.79 10.50 4.59
C SER A 192 -9.21 11.00 3.21
N PHE A 193 -10.34 11.69 3.09
CA PHE A 193 -10.80 12.28 1.83
C PHE A 193 -9.79 13.29 1.26
N LEU A 194 -9.33 14.23 2.09
CA LEU A 194 -8.37 15.24 1.67
C LEU A 194 -7.01 14.63 1.28
N PHE A 195 -6.54 13.63 2.04
CA PHE A 195 -5.32 12.91 1.71
C PHE A 195 -5.43 12.13 0.39
N LEU A 196 -6.50 11.33 0.24
CA LEU A 196 -6.74 10.53 -0.96
C LEU A 196 -6.92 11.39 -2.20
N TYR A 197 -7.56 12.56 -2.08
CA TYR A 197 -7.68 13.51 -3.19
C TYR A 197 -6.30 13.91 -3.75
N CYS A 198 -5.38 14.34 -2.88
CA CYS A 198 -4.02 14.69 -3.30
C CYS A 198 -3.24 13.47 -3.83
N ALA A 199 -3.42 12.30 -3.21
CA ALA A 199 -2.73 11.07 -3.59
C ALA A 199 -3.18 10.54 -4.96
N CYS A 200 -4.47 10.62 -5.28
CA CYS A 200 -5.03 10.11 -6.53
C CYS A 200 -4.88 11.09 -7.70
N MET A 201 -4.90 12.41 -7.43
CA MET A 201 -4.80 13.42 -8.47
C MET A 201 -3.43 13.40 -9.18
N SER A 202 -2.34 13.20 -8.44
CA SER A 202 -0.97 13.25 -8.99
C SER A 202 -0.69 12.12 -10.02
N PRO A 203 -0.96 10.84 -9.72
CA PRO A 203 -0.84 9.75 -10.70
C PRO A 203 -1.73 9.96 -11.92
N VAL A 204 -2.98 10.41 -11.74
CA VAL A 204 -3.91 10.61 -12.86
C VAL A 204 -3.41 11.68 -13.83
N ILE A 205 -2.87 12.79 -13.32
CA ILE A 205 -2.33 13.86 -14.18
C ILE A 205 -1.00 13.45 -14.80
N THR A 206 -0.11 12.80 -14.04
CA THR A 206 1.18 12.36 -14.57
C THR A 206 1.02 11.30 -15.65
N PHE A 207 0.18 10.27 -15.43
CA PHE A 207 -0.13 9.28 -16.46
C PHE A 207 -0.89 9.89 -17.65
N GLY A 208 -1.81 10.82 -17.39
CA GLY A 208 -2.51 11.54 -18.45
C GLY A 208 -1.59 12.42 -19.30
N GLY A 209 -0.56 13.03 -18.70
CA GLY A 209 0.48 13.80 -19.41
C GLY A 209 1.37 12.90 -20.26
N LEU A 210 1.88 11.80 -19.68
CA LEU A 210 2.69 10.81 -20.41
C LEU A 210 1.91 10.18 -21.58
N LEU A 211 0.60 9.95 -21.39
CA LEU A 211 -0.28 9.47 -22.46
C LEU A 211 -0.48 10.55 -23.55
N GLY A 212 -0.56 11.82 -23.17
CA GLY A 212 -0.57 12.96 -24.09
C GLY A 212 0.65 13.01 -24.99
N GLU A 213 1.83 12.87 -24.41
CA GLU A 213 3.10 12.83 -25.15
C GLU A 213 3.19 11.59 -26.05
N ALA A 214 2.84 10.41 -25.52
CA ALA A 214 2.91 9.16 -26.27
C ALA A 214 1.91 9.11 -27.44
N THR A 215 0.77 9.77 -27.32
CA THR A 215 -0.31 9.76 -28.33
C THR A 215 -0.32 11.03 -29.19
N HIS A 216 0.72 11.87 -29.15
CA HIS A 216 0.77 13.16 -29.87
C HIS A 216 -0.50 14.02 -29.68
N GLY A 217 -1.04 14.09 -28.46
CA GLY A 217 -2.22 14.87 -28.13
C GLY A 217 -3.54 14.29 -28.66
N HIS A 218 -3.61 13.01 -29.02
CA HIS A 218 -4.89 12.35 -29.29
C HIS A 218 -5.71 12.10 -28.01
N ILE A 219 -5.04 11.90 -26.87
CA ILE A 219 -5.62 11.82 -25.51
C ILE A 219 -4.65 12.50 -24.55
N SER A 220 -5.11 13.46 -23.75
CA SER A 220 -4.27 14.17 -22.78
C SER A 220 -4.77 14.00 -21.34
N ALA A 221 -4.13 14.73 -20.42
CA ALA A 221 -4.45 14.73 -19.00
C ALA A 221 -5.91 15.06 -18.67
N MET A 222 -6.62 15.85 -19.51
CA MET A 222 -8.02 16.21 -19.24
C MET A 222 -9.01 15.09 -19.46
N GLU A 223 -8.90 14.34 -20.56
CA GLU A 223 -9.76 13.19 -20.78
C GLU A 223 -9.49 12.09 -19.73
N SER A 224 -8.23 11.92 -19.32
CA SER A 224 -7.87 11.01 -18.23
C SER A 224 -8.45 11.43 -16.88
N LEU A 225 -8.43 12.73 -16.55
CA LEU A 225 -9.01 13.25 -15.32
C LEU A 225 -10.54 13.13 -15.28
N LEU A 226 -11.21 13.48 -16.39
CA LEU A 226 -12.65 13.32 -16.50
C LEU A 226 -13.04 11.83 -16.46
N GLY A 227 -12.29 10.98 -17.17
CA GLY A 227 -12.50 9.55 -17.18
C GLY A 227 -12.39 8.95 -15.78
N ALA A 228 -11.32 9.26 -15.04
CA ALA A 228 -11.09 8.78 -13.68
C ALA A 228 -12.14 9.28 -12.69
N SER A 229 -12.57 10.55 -12.79
CA SER A 229 -13.60 11.09 -11.89
C SER A 229 -14.97 10.46 -12.14
N MET A 230 -15.39 10.32 -13.40
CA MET A 230 -16.68 9.70 -13.72
C MET A 230 -16.71 8.22 -13.34
N THR A 231 -15.67 7.45 -13.67
CA THR A 231 -15.61 6.02 -13.31
C THR A 231 -15.47 5.81 -11.80
N GLY A 232 -14.73 6.68 -11.10
CA GLY A 232 -14.63 6.64 -9.64
C GLY A 232 -15.96 6.88 -8.93
N VAL A 233 -16.76 7.86 -9.38
CA VAL A 233 -18.10 8.12 -8.82
C VAL A 233 -19.04 6.94 -9.09
N VAL A 234 -19.07 6.41 -10.31
CA VAL A 234 -19.92 5.25 -10.64
C VAL A 234 -19.48 4.01 -9.84
N TYR A 235 -18.18 3.76 -9.72
CA TYR A 235 -17.67 2.62 -8.97
C TYR A 235 -17.97 2.74 -7.48
N SER A 236 -17.67 3.87 -6.85
CA SER A 236 -17.95 4.06 -5.42
C SER A 236 -19.43 3.90 -5.04
N LEU A 237 -20.37 4.23 -5.95
CA LEU A 237 -21.81 4.06 -5.71
C LEU A 237 -22.30 2.61 -5.87
N PHE A 238 -21.69 1.82 -6.75
CA PHE A 238 -22.18 0.47 -7.09
C PHE A 238 -21.23 -0.67 -6.74
N ALA A 239 -20.03 -0.39 -6.24
CA ALA A 239 -19.04 -1.41 -5.91
C ALA A 239 -19.44 -2.22 -4.67
N GLY A 240 -19.14 -3.53 -4.70
CA GLY A 240 -19.23 -4.38 -3.52
C GLY A 240 -18.25 -3.94 -2.42
N GLN A 241 -17.07 -3.45 -2.82
CA GLN A 241 -16.04 -2.94 -1.92
C GLN A 241 -15.62 -1.50 -2.29
N PRO A 242 -16.22 -0.46 -1.67
CA PRO A 242 -15.96 0.94 -2.02
C PRO A 242 -14.61 1.48 -1.51
N LEU A 243 -13.87 0.69 -0.71
CA LEU A 243 -12.51 1.03 -0.27
C LEU A 243 -11.47 0.94 -1.40
N THR A 244 -11.78 0.21 -2.47
CA THR A 244 -10.90 0.10 -3.63
C THR A 244 -11.03 1.36 -4.50
N ILE A 245 -9.91 1.98 -4.83
CA ILE A 245 -9.86 3.20 -5.63
C ILE A 245 -9.40 2.85 -7.04
N LEU A 246 -10.17 3.26 -8.04
CA LEU A 246 -9.81 3.09 -9.44
C LEU A 246 -8.75 4.11 -9.84
N GLY A 247 -7.68 3.64 -10.47
CA GLY A 247 -6.61 4.48 -11.00
C GLY A 247 -6.07 3.91 -12.30
N SER A 248 -5.42 4.77 -13.10
CA SER A 248 -4.65 4.30 -14.26
C SER A 248 -3.39 3.60 -13.77
N THR A 249 -3.07 2.44 -14.35
CA THR A 249 -1.89 1.65 -14.00
C THR A 249 -0.84 1.70 -15.11
N GLY A 250 0.43 1.53 -14.73
CA GLY A 250 1.56 1.51 -15.68
C GLY A 250 1.38 0.52 -16.84
N PRO A 251 0.94 -0.73 -16.62
CA PRO A 251 0.74 -1.69 -17.70
C PRO A 251 -0.31 -1.24 -18.73
N VAL A 252 -1.38 -0.57 -18.29
CA VAL A 252 -2.40 -0.01 -19.21
C VAL A 252 -1.79 1.12 -20.05
N LEU A 253 -0.94 1.98 -19.48
CA LEU A 253 -0.22 3.01 -20.25
C LEU A 253 0.68 2.38 -21.33
N VAL A 254 1.42 1.32 -21.00
CA VAL A 254 2.28 0.62 -21.96
C VAL A 254 1.45 0.01 -23.09
N PHE A 255 0.32 -0.62 -22.75
CA PHE A 255 -0.62 -1.15 -23.73
C PHE A 255 -1.13 -0.07 -24.69
N GLU A 256 -1.54 1.09 -24.18
CA GLU A 256 -2.00 2.22 -24.99
C GLU A 256 -0.91 2.79 -25.91
N LYS A 257 0.34 2.87 -25.44
CA LYS A 257 1.48 3.30 -26.26
C LYS A 257 1.74 2.33 -27.42
N ILE A 258 1.68 1.02 -27.16
CA ILE A 258 1.83 0.00 -28.20
C ILE A 258 0.66 0.07 -29.19
N LEU A 259 -0.57 0.22 -28.70
CA LEU A 259 -1.76 0.35 -29.52
C LEU A 259 -1.67 1.56 -30.45
N TYR A 260 -1.22 2.70 -29.93
CA TYR A 260 -1.02 3.91 -30.72
C TYR A 260 0.04 3.73 -31.81
N LYS A 261 1.19 3.12 -31.45
CA LYS A 261 2.25 2.82 -32.42
C LYS A 261 1.75 1.89 -33.53
N PHE A 262 1.03 0.83 -33.17
CA PHE A 262 0.39 -0.07 -34.13
C PHE A 262 -0.59 0.67 -35.05
N CYS A 263 -1.43 1.55 -34.51
CA CYS A 263 -2.35 2.35 -35.33
C CYS A 263 -1.60 3.25 -36.32
N LYS A 264 -0.47 3.84 -35.89
CA LYS A 264 0.37 4.70 -36.74
C LYS A 264 1.01 3.91 -37.89
N ASP A 265 1.54 2.72 -37.61
CA ASP A 265 2.21 1.88 -38.59
C ASP A 265 1.24 1.35 -39.66
N TYR A 266 0.00 1.02 -39.27
CA TYR A 266 -1.05 0.53 -40.17
C TYR A 266 -2.01 1.63 -40.67
N SER A 267 -1.74 2.91 -40.37
CA SER A 267 -2.60 4.06 -40.73
C SER A 267 -4.08 3.94 -40.29
N LEU A 268 -4.33 3.28 -39.15
CA LEU A 268 -5.66 3.10 -38.58
C LEU A 268 -6.02 4.26 -37.64
N SER A 269 -7.31 4.59 -37.54
CA SER A 269 -7.78 5.56 -36.56
C SER A 269 -7.73 4.97 -35.14
N TYR A 270 -6.82 5.52 -34.33
CA TYR A 270 -6.56 5.10 -32.94
C TYR A 270 -7.82 5.15 -32.06
N LEU A 271 -8.56 6.25 -32.12
CA LEU A 271 -9.75 6.48 -31.28
C LEU A 271 -10.87 5.46 -31.53
N SER A 272 -11.15 5.14 -32.80
CA SER A 272 -12.18 4.17 -33.17
C SER A 272 -11.77 2.75 -32.78
N LEU A 273 -10.48 2.40 -32.99
CA LEU A 273 -9.95 1.09 -32.60
C LEU A 273 -10.00 0.92 -31.07
N ARG A 274 -9.63 1.95 -30.31
CA ARG A 274 -9.72 1.97 -28.84
C ARG A 274 -11.16 1.77 -28.37
N ALA A 275 -12.14 2.42 -29.01
CA ALA A 275 -13.56 2.23 -28.69
C ALA A 275 -14.02 0.79 -28.96
N CYS A 276 -13.62 0.19 -30.09
CA CYS A 276 -13.90 -1.22 -30.38
C CYS A 276 -13.28 -2.17 -29.36
N ILE A 277 -12.01 -1.96 -28.99
CA ILE A 277 -11.33 -2.75 -27.96
C ILE A 277 -12.08 -2.63 -26.63
N GLY A 278 -12.48 -1.42 -26.24
CA GLY A 278 -13.27 -1.16 -25.03
C GLY A 278 -14.64 -1.85 -25.01
N LEU A 279 -15.32 -1.96 -26.16
CA LEU A 279 -16.59 -2.69 -26.25
C LEU A 279 -16.39 -4.20 -26.10
N TRP A 280 -15.34 -4.75 -26.73
CA TRP A 280 -15.00 -6.17 -26.58
C TRP A 280 -14.53 -6.51 -25.16
N THR A 281 -13.75 -5.65 -24.51
CA THR A 281 -13.34 -5.87 -23.11
C THR A 281 -14.56 -5.85 -22.19
N ALA A 282 -15.50 -4.92 -22.38
CA ALA A 282 -16.75 -4.90 -21.63
C ALA A 282 -17.55 -6.20 -21.82
N PHE A 283 -17.65 -6.70 -23.06
CA PHE A 283 -18.30 -7.98 -23.35
C PHE A 283 -17.61 -9.16 -22.63
N PHE A 284 -16.29 -9.26 -22.69
CA PHE A 284 -15.55 -10.33 -22.01
C PHE A 284 -15.64 -10.22 -20.48
N CYS A 285 -15.61 -9.01 -19.91
CA CYS A 285 -15.84 -8.82 -18.48
C CYS A 285 -17.22 -9.33 -18.05
N VAL A 286 -18.28 -9.02 -18.81
CA VAL A 286 -19.63 -9.56 -18.54
C VAL A 286 -19.66 -11.08 -18.63
N LEU A 287 -18.95 -11.67 -19.60
CA LEU A 287 -18.82 -13.12 -19.74
C LEU A 287 -18.11 -13.76 -18.53
N LEU A 288 -17.03 -13.15 -18.04
CA LEU A 288 -16.31 -13.62 -16.85
C LEU A 288 -17.19 -13.57 -15.59
N VAL A 289 -17.98 -12.50 -15.44
CA VAL A 289 -18.97 -12.39 -14.35
C VAL A 289 -20.07 -13.46 -14.50
N ALA A 290 -20.57 -13.69 -15.71
CA ALA A 290 -21.62 -14.69 -15.95
C ALA A 290 -21.16 -16.13 -15.70
N THR A 291 -19.86 -16.42 -15.93
CA THR A 291 -19.26 -17.75 -15.78
C THR A 291 -18.74 -18.05 -14.36
N ASP A 292 -18.96 -17.15 -13.41
CA ASP A 292 -18.45 -17.19 -12.03
C ASP A 292 -16.91 -17.37 -12.00
N ALA A 293 -16.16 -16.60 -12.81
CA ALA A 293 -14.70 -16.67 -12.85
C ALA A 293 -14.01 -16.26 -11.54
N SER A 294 -14.75 -15.67 -10.60
CA SER A 294 -14.27 -15.32 -9.24
C SER A 294 -13.76 -16.52 -8.45
N CYS A 295 -14.14 -17.76 -8.80
CA CYS A 295 -13.56 -18.96 -8.18
C CYS A 295 -12.04 -19.07 -8.38
N LEU A 296 -11.46 -18.43 -9.41
CA LEU A 296 -10.00 -18.45 -9.64
C LEU A 296 -9.22 -17.77 -8.51
N VAL A 297 -9.86 -16.86 -7.78
CA VAL A 297 -9.27 -16.13 -6.66
C VAL A 297 -8.83 -17.08 -5.55
N CYS A 298 -9.52 -18.21 -5.36
CA CYS A 298 -9.13 -19.22 -4.37
C CYS A 298 -7.78 -19.90 -4.65
N TYR A 299 -7.23 -19.76 -5.86
CA TYR A 299 -5.89 -20.26 -6.19
C TYR A 299 -4.79 -19.26 -5.88
N ILE A 300 -5.13 -18.00 -5.63
CA ILE A 300 -4.18 -17.01 -5.14
C ILE A 300 -3.91 -17.34 -3.68
N THR A 301 -2.63 -17.55 -3.36
CA THR A 301 -2.19 -17.87 -2.00
C THR A 301 -1.63 -16.63 -1.32
N ARG A 302 -1.59 -16.63 0.01
CA ARG A 302 -0.95 -15.58 0.81
C ARG A 302 0.46 -15.22 0.33
N PHE A 303 1.25 -16.22 -0.06
CA PHE A 303 2.60 -15.99 -0.60
C PHE A 303 2.57 -15.12 -1.86
N THR A 304 1.66 -15.42 -2.80
CA THR A 304 1.53 -14.63 -4.04
C THR A 304 1.03 -13.21 -3.79
N GLU A 305 0.15 -13.02 -2.80
CA GLU A 305 -0.35 -11.69 -2.42
C GLU A 305 0.73 -10.82 -1.79
N GLU A 306 1.48 -11.35 -0.81
CA GLU A 306 2.55 -10.62 -0.13
C GLU A 306 3.72 -10.32 -1.09
N ALA A 307 4.05 -11.24 -1.99
CA ALA A 307 5.04 -11.02 -3.05
C ALA A 307 4.58 -9.92 -4.03
N PHE A 308 3.30 -9.89 -4.41
CA PHE A 308 2.78 -8.87 -5.32
C PHE A 308 2.68 -7.49 -4.66
N ALA A 309 2.21 -7.43 -3.42
CA ALA A 309 2.13 -6.19 -2.64
C ALA A 309 3.53 -5.58 -2.41
N SER A 310 4.54 -6.41 -2.08
CA SER A 310 5.92 -5.95 -1.94
C SER A 310 6.52 -5.47 -3.27
N LEU A 311 6.25 -6.17 -4.37
CA LEU A 311 6.67 -5.76 -5.72
C LEU A 311 6.10 -4.38 -6.10
N ILE A 312 4.78 -4.16 -5.91
CA ILE A 312 4.14 -2.87 -6.17
C ILE A 312 4.77 -1.76 -5.30
N CYS A 313 5.00 -2.03 -4.02
CA CYS A 313 5.66 -1.07 -3.13
C CYS A 313 7.06 -0.66 -3.65
N ILE A 314 7.87 -1.63 -4.08
CA ILE A 314 9.20 -1.37 -4.64
C ILE A 314 9.10 -0.56 -5.94
N ILE A 315 8.17 -0.90 -6.83
CA ILE A 315 7.96 -0.17 -8.09
C ILE A 315 7.57 1.28 -7.82
N PHE A 316 6.65 1.55 -6.89
CA PHE A 316 6.26 2.92 -6.57
C PHE A 316 7.40 3.74 -5.94
N ILE A 317 8.22 3.13 -5.09
CA ILE A 317 9.41 3.79 -4.53
C ILE A 317 10.42 4.10 -5.64
N TYR A 318 10.66 3.15 -6.54
CA TYR A 318 11.54 3.33 -7.69
C TYR A 318 11.03 4.45 -8.61
N GLU A 319 9.74 4.46 -8.98
CA GLU A 319 9.14 5.49 -9.84
C GLU A 319 9.26 6.89 -9.23
N ALA A 320 9.08 7.02 -7.91
CA ALA A 320 9.27 8.29 -7.21
C ALA A 320 10.72 8.81 -7.30
N LEU A 321 11.71 7.92 -7.16
CA LEU A 321 13.13 8.24 -7.30
C LEU A 321 13.54 8.51 -8.75
N GLU A 322 12.95 7.79 -9.71
CA GLU A 322 13.15 7.99 -11.14
C GLU A 322 12.63 9.36 -11.57
N LYS A 323 11.44 9.77 -11.12
CA LYS A 323 10.90 11.12 -11.39
C LYS A 323 11.78 12.23 -10.79
N LEU A 324 12.31 12.03 -9.58
CA LEU A 324 13.28 12.96 -8.99
C LEU A 324 14.59 13.01 -9.79
N SER A 325 15.04 11.87 -10.33
CA SER A 325 16.24 11.76 -11.15
C SER A 325 16.06 12.40 -12.53
N HIS A 326 14.89 12.25 -13.17
CA HIS A 326 14.57 12.91 -14.43
C HIS A 326 14.62 14.43 -14.29
N LEU A 327 14.21 14.97 -13.14
CA LEU A 327 14.31 16.40 -12.84
C LEU A 327 15.76 16.91 -12.84
N ARG A 328 16.74 16.03 -12.58
CA ARG A 328 18.17 16.34 -12.67
C ARG A 328 18.65 16.60 -14.09
N GLU A 329 18.04 15.93 -15.06
CA GLU A 329 18.36 16.13 -16.47
C GLU A 329 17.72 17.43 -16.99
N THR A 330 16.49 17.72 -16.56
CA THR A 330 15.79 18.97 -16.92
C THR A 330 16.42 20.20 -16.27
N TYR A 331 16.88 20.11 -15.01
CA TYR A 331 17.49 21.21 -14.27
C TYR A 331 18.92 20.86 -13.81
N PRO A 332 19.92 20.93 -14.71
CA PRO A 332 21.29 20.52 -14.40
C PRO A 332 21.99 21.44 -13.38
N VAL A 333 22.63 20.82 -12.39
CA VAL A 333 23.45 21.51 -11.38
C VAL A 333 24.81 21.88 -11.98
N HIS A 334 25.07 23.17 -12.11
CA HIS A 334 26.36 23.69 -12.54
C HIS A 334 27.22 24.04 -11.32
N MET A 335 28.20 23.20 -11.01
CA MET A 335 29.08 23.34 -9.83
C MET A 335 30.05 24.52 -9.90
N HIS A 336 30.22 25.10 -11.10
CA HIS A 336 31.07 26.27 -11.36
C HIS A 336 30.23 27.40 -11.95
N SER A 337 29.48 28.12 -11.11
CA SER A 337 28.77 29.33 -11.50
C SER A 337 29.30 30.51 -10.68
N LYS A 338 30.14 31.36 -11.30
CA LYS A 338 30.43 32.69 -10.74
C LYS A 338 29.17 33.53 -10.92
N LEU A 339 28.50 33.80 -9.80
CA LEU A 339 27.21 34.49 -9.73
C LEU A 339 27.24 35.88 -10.42
N ASP A 340 28.40 36.55 -10.40
CA ASP A 340 28.62 37.88 -10.99
C ASP A 340 28.74 37.89 -12.54
N LEU A 341 28.85 36.72 -13.20
CA LEU A 341 29.02 36.63 -14.66
C LEU A 341 27.74 36.22 -15.40
N LEU A 342 26.60 36.02 -14.70
CA LEU A 342 25.33 35.66 -15.35
C LEU A 342 24.79 36.78 -16.25
N THR A 343 24.97 38.04 -15.86
CA THR A 343 24.56 39.23 -16.63
C THR A 343 25.29 39.38 -17.97
N ILE A 344 26.41 38.67 -18.18
CA ILE A 344 27.19 38.73 -19.43
C ILE A 344 26.78 37.62 -20.41
N TYR A 345 26.03 36.60 -19.97
CA TYR A 345 25.69 35.43 -20.80
C TYR A 345 24.29 35.44 -21.41
N TYR A 346 23.43 36.39 -21.04
CA TYR A 346 22.12 36.55 -21.67
C TYR A 346 22.21 37.61 -22.76
N VAL A 347 22.21 37.15 -24.00
CA VAL A 347 21.92 38.02 -25.13
C VAL A 347 20.42 37.88 -25.39
N CYS A 348 19.64 38.87 -24.95
CA CYS A 348 18.28 39.02 -25.44
C CYS A 348 18.37 39.61 -26.85
N VAL A 349 17.84 38.89 -27.84
CA VAL A 349 17.68 39.41 -29.19
C VAL A 349 16.22 39.87 -29.31
N PRO A 350 15.91 41.17 -29.20
CA PRO A 350 14.55 41.65 -29.33
C PRO A 350 14.14 41.54 -30.80
N CYS A 351 13.02 40.86 -31.05
CA CYS A 351 12.52 40.60 -32.39
C CYS A 351 11.21 41.38 -32.57
N LEU A 352 11.32 42.54 -33.22
CA LEU A 352 10.19 43.45 -33.39
C LEU A 352 9.40 43.06 -34.66
N ALA A 353 8.09 42.89 -34.53
CA ALA A 353 7.20 42.85 -35.69
C ALA A 353 7.11 44.26 -36.29
N ALA A 354 7.43 44.40 -37.58
CA ALA A 354 7.45 45.68 -38.29
C ALA A 354 6.03 46.26 -38.40
N ALA A 355 5.60 47.09 -37.45
CA ALA A 355 4.32 47.81 -37.55
C ALA A 355 4.38 49.32 -37.23
N HIS A 356 5.48 49.87 -36.74
CA HIS A 356 5.57 51.33 -36.56
C HIS A 356 6.91 51.89 -37.05
N ALA A 357 6.84 52.61 -38.18
CA ALA A 357 7.90 53.49 -38.63
C ALA A 357 8.15 54.57 -37.57
N LEU A 358 9.39 54.68 -37.08
CA LEU A 358 9.88 55.85 -36.33
C LEU A 358 11.14 56.41 -37.00
N PRO A 359 11.44 57.71 -36.82
CA PRO A 359 12.20 58.51 -37.76
C PRO A 359 13.70 58.29 -37.64
N THR A 360 14.36 58.51 -38.76
CA THR A 360 15.79 58.51 -38.99
C THR A 360 16.55 59.50 -38.09
N SER A 361 17.20 59.03 -37.02
CA SER A 361 18.46 59.59 -36.49
C SER A 361 19.01 58.79 -35.31
N ALA A 362 19.69 57.67 -35.55
CA ALA A 362 20.62 57.06 -34.57
C ALA A 362 21.63 56.14 -35.31
N PRO A 363 22.89 56.07 -34.86
CA PRO A 363 23.97 55.38 -35.58
C PRO A 363 23.77 53.85 -35.55
N ARG A 364 24.01 53.21 -36.70
CA ARG A 364 23.82 51.77 -36.97
C ARG A 364 24.78 50.89 -36.13
N PRO A 365 24.28 49.86 -35.43
CA PRO A 365 25.06 48.66 -35.14
C PRO A 365 24.51 47.45 -35.94
N TRP A 366 25.35 46.93 -36.83
CA TRP A 366 25.37 45.58 -37.44
C TRP A 366 24.03 44.91 -37.82
N LEU A 367 23.62 45.11 -39.07
CA LEU A 367 22.60 44.33 -39.78
C LEU A 367 23.24 43.05 -40.38
N LEU A 368 22.69 41.88 -40.09
CA LEU A 368 23.06 40.61 -40.75
C LEU A 368 21.94 40.16 -41.72
N GLY A 369 22.14 40.43 -43.02
CA GLY A 369 21.62 39.67 -44.17
C GLY A 369 20.11 39.72 -44.53
N PRO A 370 19.72 39.73 -45.83
CA PRO A 370 18.32 39.77 -46.26
C PRO A 370 17.72 38.37 -46.47
N GLY A 371 16.48 38.16 -46.01
CA GLY A 371 15.63 37.01 -46.33
C GLY A 371 14.20 37.47 -46.70
N PRO A 372 13.48 36.77 -47.59
CA PRO A 372 12.30 37.31 -48.28
C PRO A 372 11.04 37.40 -47.41
N ALA A 373 10.24 38.43 -47.69
CA ALA A 373 8.83 38.67 -47.33
C ALA A 373 8.31 38.01 -46.04
N GLY A 374 8.40 38.75 -44.92
CA GLY A 374 7.85 38.38 -43.61
C GLY A 374 8.81 38.58 -42.44
N SER A 375 9.90 39.30 -42.66
CA SER A 375 11.10 39.28 -41.81
C SER A 375 10.93 40.10 -40.53
N VAL A 376 10.85 39.38 -39.41
CA VAL A 376 11.04 39.88 -38.05
C VAL A 376 12.43 40.53 -37.96
N LEU A 377 12.51 41.79 -37.51
CA LEU A 377 13.78 42.52 -37.41
C LEU A 377 14.35 42.32 -36.00
N CYS A 378 15.46 41.60 -35.91
CA CYS A 378 16.10 41.26 -34.65
C CYS A 378 17.38 42.13 -34.48
N LEU A 379 17.45 42.95 -33.42
CA LEU A 379 18.61 43.84 -33.15
C LEU A 379 19.79 43.07 -32.54
N GLY A 380 21.00 43.62 -32.69
CA GLY A 380 22.23 43.05 -32.12
C GLY A 380 22.22 42.93 -30.59
N PRO A 381 23.18 42.18 -30.01
CA PRO A 381 23.18 41.81 -28.60
C PRO A 381 23.08 43.00 -27.63
N ALA A 382 22.02 43.06 -26.83
CA ALA A 382 21.87 44.04 -25.76
C ALA A 382 21.72 43.35 -24.40
N ALA A 383 22.44 43.82 -23.38
CA ALA A 383 22.30 43.38 -22.00
C ALA A 383 21.04 44.02 -21.39
N LEU A 384 19.87 43.44 -21.67
CA LEU A 384 18.56 43.89 -21.18
C LEU A 384 18.12 43.09 -19.94
N PHE A 385 17.30 43.69 -19.07
CA PHE A 385 16.70 42.97 -17.93
C PHE A 385 15.67 41.92 -18.42
N LEU A 386 15.54 40.81 -17.68
CA LEU A 386 14.68 39.66 -18.00
C LEU A 386 13.22 40.06 -18.30
N GLN A 387 12.72 41.07 -17.59
CA GLN A 387 11.34 41.55 -17.68
C GLN A 387 11.08 42.42 -18.92
N GLU A 388 12.08 43.19 -19.37
CA GLU A 388 12.00 43.99 -20.60
C GLU A 388 12.13 43.10 -21.85
N CYS A 389 12.90 42.02 -21.79
CA CYS A 389 13.02 41.05 -22.89
C CYS A 389 11.70 40.32 -23.16
N HIS A 390 10.97 39.97 -22.10
CA HIS A 390 9.63 39.36 -22.20
C HIS A 390 8.58 40.32 -22.78
N TYR A 391 8.69 41.62 -22.49
CA TYR A 391 7.83 42.65 -23.05
C TYR A 391 8.07 42.87 -24.56
N LEU A 392 9.32 42.68 -25.02
CA LEU A 392 9.73 42.86 -26.41
C LEU A 392 9.63 41.58 -27.26
N HIS A 393 9.04 40.49 -26.73
CA HIS A 393 9.00 39.18 -27.39
C HIS A 393 10.39 38.71 -27.90
N GLY A 394 11.45 38.96 -27.12
CA GLY A 394 12.80 38.55 -27.49
C GLY A 394 13.07 37.06 -27.23
N GLU A 395 13.95 36.45 -28.02
CA GLU A 395 14.48 35.12 -27.75
C GLU A 395 15.81 35.20 -26.97
N PHE A 396 15.97 34.32 -25.98
CA PHE A 396 17.18 34.25 -25.17
C PHE A 396 18.21 33.33 -25.84
N GLN A 397 19.38 33.88 -26.20
CA GLN A 397 20.52 33.10 -26.69
C GLN A 397 21.70 33.20 -25.72
N GLY A 398 22.27 32.05 -25.35
CA GLY A 398 23.48 31.96 -24.53
C GLY A 398 23.80 30.52 -24.10
N PRO A 399 25.05 30.24 -23.68
CA PRO A 399 25.46 28.92 -23.17
C PRO A 399 24.77 28.54 -21.86
N ALA A 400 24.08 29.48 -21.22
CA ALA A 400 23.24 29.29 -20.03
C ALA A 400 21.72 29.29 -20.34
N CYS A 401 21.31 29.15 -21.61
CA CYS A 401 19.90 28.96 -21.98
C CYS A 401 19.67 27.50 -22.40
N GLY A 402 18.71 26.83 -21.78
CA GLY A 402 18.27 25.49 -22.18
C GLY A 402 17.32 25.55 -23.38
N ARG A 403 16.89 24.39 -23.90
CA ARG A 403 15.92 24.31 -25.02
C ARG A 403 14.56 24.97 -24.70
N ASP A 404 14.21 25.10 -23.41
CA ASP A 404 12.88 25.53 -22.96
C ASP A 404 12.88 26.81 -22.08
N GLY A 405 13.99 27.56 -22.00
CA GLY A 405 14.01 28.86 -21.30
C GLY A 405 15.32 29.24 -20.58
N PRO A 406 15.34 30.41 -19.90
CA PRO A 406 16.51 30.90 -19.16
C PRO A 406 16.81 30.04 -17.94
N TYR A 407 18.10 29.79 -17.68
CA TYR A 407 18.56 29.01 -16.54
C TYR A 407 18.10 29.59 -15.19
N THR A 408 17.35 28.80 -14.44
CA THR A 408 16.97 29.08 -13.05
C THR A 408 17.83 28.25 -12.10
N PRO A 409 18.82 28.83 -11.40
CA PRO A 409 19.63 28.10 -10.43
C PRO A 409 18.78 27.59 -9.25
N ASN A 410 19.29 26.56 -8.55
CA ASN A 410 18.77 26.03 -7.28
C ASN A 410 17.43 25.28 -7.30
N VAL A 411 16.72 25.18 -8.43
CA VAL A 411 15.44 24.47 -8.54
C VAL A 411 15.54 23.01 -8.10
N LEU A 412 16.57 22.29 -8.55
CA LEU A 412 16.76 20.88 -8.19
C LEU A 412 16.98 20.67 -6.69
N PHE A 413 17.85 21.48 -6.08
CA PHE A 413 18.11 21.39 -4.64
C PHE A 413 16.85 21.66 -3.83
N TRP A 414 16.07 22.66 -4.24
CA TRP A 414 14.79 22.97 -3.62
C TRP A 414 13.79 21.81 -3.74
N CYS A 415 13.69 21.17 -4.91
CA CYS A 415 12.83 20.01 -5.11
C CYS A 415 13.26 18.80 -4.25
N CYS A 416 14.57 18.54 -4.14
CA CYS A 416 15.09 17.51 -3.23
C CYS A 416 14.76 17.81 -1.77
N ILE A 417 14.94 19.06 -1.33
CA ILE A 417 14.60 19.49 0.03
C ILE A 417 13.11 19.28 0.29
N LEU A 418 12.22 19.72 -0.62
CA LEU A 418 10.78 19.51 -0.49
C LEU A 418 10.43 18.02 -0.43
N PHE A 419 11.01 17.18 -1.29
CA PHE A 419 10.75 15.75 -1.33
C PHE A 419 11.10 15.05 0.00
N PHE A 420 12.35 15.20 0.47
CA PHE A 420 12.79 14.55 1.71
C PHE A 420 12.14 15.15 2.95
N SER A 421 11.92 16.48 2.98
CA SER A 421 11.25 17.14 4.11
C SER A 421 9.79 16.73 4.23
N THR A 422 9.07 16.59 3.11
CA THR A 422 7.69 16.09 3.09
C THR A 422 7.63 14.66 3.65
N PHE A 423 8.53 13.78 3.22
CA PHE A 423 8.59 12.40 3.72
C PHE A 423 8.90 12.33 5.23
N LEU A 424 9.92 13.07 5.67
CA LEU A 424 10.35 13.09 7.07
C LEU A 424 9.26 13.68 7.97
N LEU A 425 8.69 14.83 7.60
CA LEU A 425 7.66 15.51 8.38
C LEU A 425 6.39 14.65 8.50
N SER A 426 5.96 14.01 7.42
CA SER A 426 4.83 13.07 7.42
C SER A 426 5.08 11.87 8.35
N SER A 427 6.28 11.28 8.30
CA SER A 427 6.68 10.17 9.18
C SER A 427 6.71 10.58 10.65
N LEU A 428 7.23 11.77 10.96
CA LEU A 428 7.26 12.32 12.32
C LEU A 428 5.86 12.61 12.86
N LEU A 429 4.99 13.24 12.07
CA LEU A 429 3.60 13.51 12.45
C LEU A 429 2.78 12.23 12.63
N LYS A 430 3.12 11.15 11.92
CA LYS A 430 2.47 9.84 12.10
C LYS A 430 2.97 9.12 13.37
N LYS A 431 4.28 9.20 13.65
CA LYS A 431 4.88 8.72 14.93
C LYS A 431 4.41 9.54 16.14
N PHE A 432 3.97 10.78 15.94
CA PHE A 432 3.39 11.61 17.00
C PHE A 432 2.19 10.92 17.67
N LYS A 433 1.51 9.99 17.00
CA LYS A 433 0.44 9.18 17.60
C LYS A 433 0.89 8.36 18.81
N THR A 434 2.15 8.00 19.00
CA THR A 434 2.59 7.26 20.21
C THR A 434 3.30 8.14 21.23
N SER A 435 3.39 9.44 20.96
CA SER A 435 4.11 10.40 21.80
C SER A 435 3.34 10.76 23.09
N PRO A 436 4.01 10.89 24.24
CA PRO A 436 3.39 11.22 25.52
C PRO A 436 3.17 12.72 25.76
N TYR A 437 3.69 13.62 24.91
CA TYR A 437 3.74 15.06 25.20
C TYR A 437 2.39 15.82 25.10
N PHE A 438 1.37 15.25 24.46
CA PHE A 438 0.09 15.92 24.16
C PHE A 438 -1.14 15.10 24.57
N PRO A 439 -2.28 15.74 24.84
CA PRO A 439 -3.54 15.05 25.17
C PRO A 439 -4.00 14.14 24.02
N THR A 440 -4.66 13.04 24.37
CA THR A 440 -5.05 11.96 23.45
C THR A 440 -5.88 12.43 22.25
N ARG A 441 -6.78 13.40 22.45
CA ARG A 441 -7.61 13.99 21.39
C ARG A 441 -6.78 14.71 20.34
N VAL A 442 -5.89 15.62 20.76
CA VAL A 442 -5.02 16.39 19.86
C VAL A 442 -4.05 15.46 19.13
N ARG A 443 -3.49 14.47 19.84
CA ARG A 443 -2.60 13.46 19.27
C ARG A 443 -3.27 12.65 18.16
N SER A 444 -4.52 12.21 18.37
CA SER A 444 -5.26 11.48 17.34
C SER A 444 -5.55 12.38 16.13
N THR A 445 -6.10 13.57 16.35
CA THR A 445 -6.45 14.48 15.23
C THR A 445 -5.23 14.89 14.42
N VAL A 446 -4.12 15.26 15.06
CA VAL A 446 -2.89 15.64 14.35
C VAL A 446 -2.31 14.45 13.58
N SER A 447 -2.35 13.25 14.16
CA SER A 447 -1.89 12.04 13.46
C SER A 447 -2.79 11.67 12.28
N ASP A 448 -4.10 11.89 12.38
CA ASP A 448 -5.06 11.53 11.33
C ASP A 448 -4.95 12.51 10.14
N PHE A 449 -4.66 13.79 10.40
CA PHE A 449 -4.40 14.83 9.38
C PHE A 449 -2.92 14.96 8.97
N ALA A 450 -2.03 14.10 9.48
CA ALA A 450 -0.57 14.24 9.35
C ALA A 450 -0.09 14.49 7.91
N VAL A 451 -0.55 13.67 6.97
CA VAL A 451 -0.09 13.74 5.57
C VAL A 451 -0.60 15.01 4.88
N PHE A 452 -1.87 15.35 5.07
CA PHE A 452 -2.47 16.54 4.49
C PHE A 452 -1.83 17.82 5.04
N LEU A 453 -1.65 17.91 6.36
CA LEU A 453 -0.98 19.04 7.01
C LEU A 453 0.45 19.22 6.49
N THR A 454 1.18 18.11 6.28
CA THR A 454 2.53 18.14 5.70
C THR A 454 2.52 18.74 4.29
N ILE A 455 1.59 18.33 3.43
CA ILE A 455 1.47 18.88 2.07
C ILE A 455 1.20 20.39 2.13
N VAL A 456 0.27 20.84 2.97
CA VAL A 456 -0.06 22.27 3.12
C VAL A 456 1.14 23.08 3.61
N ILE A 457 1.87 22.57 4.61
CA ILE A 457 3.08 23.23 5.13
C ILE A 457 4.15 23.34 4.04
N MET A 458 4.39 22.28 3.28
CA MET A 458 5.42 22.26 2.24
C MET A 458 5.06 23.15 1.05
N VAL A 459 3.77 23.21 0.67
CA VAL A 459 3.27 24.17 -0.35
C VAL A 459 3.42 25.61 0.15
N LEU A 460 3.11 25.88 1.42
CA LEU A 460 3.30 27.21 2.00
C LEU A 460 4.79 27.61 1.97
N MET A 461 5.69 26.69 2.33
CA MET A 461 7.13 26.92 2.24
C MET A 461 7.61 27.20 0.81
N ASP A 462 7.08 26.49 -0.19
CA ASP A 462 7.38 26.73 -1.61
C ASP A 462 6.91 28.11 -2.09
N ILE A 463 5.72 28.54 -1.66
CA ILE A 463 5.21 29.90 -1.97
C ILE A 463 6.08 30.97 -1.31
N LEU A 464 6.54 30.75 -0.07
CA LEU A 464 7.36 31.71 0.67
C LEU A 464 8.78 31.85 0.10
N THR A 465 9.39 30.77 -0.40
CA THR A 465 10.73 30.83 -0.99
C THR A 465 10.73 31.39 -2.42
N GLY A 466 9.61 31.33 -3.13
CA GLY A 466 9.44 31.98 -4.43
C GLY A 466 10.32 31.42 -5.55
N ILE A 467 10.88 30.23 -5.38
CA ILE A 467 11.69 29.53 -6.40
C ILE A 467 10.72 28.93 -7.44
N PRO A 468 10.99 29.03 -8.76
CA PRO A 468 10.14 28.46 -9.80
C PRO A 468 10.27 26.94 -9.84
N SER A 469 9.64 26.26 -8.88
CA SER A 469 9.50 24.81 -8.84
C SER A 469 8.48 24.31 -9.89
N PRO A 470 8.63 23.08 -10.42
CA PRO A 470 7.66 22.49 -11.34
C PRO A 470 6.34 22.25 -10.60
N LYS A 471 5.27 22.95 -11.03
CA LYS A 471 3.94 22.86 -10.44
C LYS A 471 3.01 22.03 -11.30
N LEU A 472 1.99 21.47 -10.65
CA LEU A 472 0.96 20.68 -11.30
C LEU A 472 0.15 21.58 -12.25
N HIS A 473 0.35 21.45 -13.56
CA HIS A 473 -0.35 22.24 -14.55
C HIS A 473 -1.71 21.61 -14.87
N VAL A 474 -2.78 22.17 -14.32
CA VAL A 474 -4.16 21.77 -14.65
C VAL A 474 -4.70 22.77 -15.68
N PRO A 475 -5.01 22.36 -16.92
CA PRO A 475 -5.58 23.25 -17.92
C PRO A 475 -6.95 23.76 -17.48
N HIS A 476 -7.20 25.04 -17.72
CA HIS A 476 -8.34 25.78 -17.19
C HIS A 476 -9.65 25.57 -17.97
N VAL A 477 -9.62 24.88 -19.11
CA VAL A 477 -10.77 24.74 -20.01
C VAL A 477 -11.06 23.26 -20.24
N PHE A 478 -12.27 22.82 -19.88
CA PHE A 478 -12.79 21.50 -20.20
C PHE A 478 -13.15 21.42 -21.70
N LYS A 479 -12.15 21.10 -22.52
CA LYS A 479 -12.33 20.82 -23.95
C LYS A 479 -11.61 19.52 -24.32
N PRO A 480 -12.10 18.78 -25.32
CA PRO A 480 -11.32 17.70 -25.93
C PRO A 480 -9.96 18.24 -26.38
N THR A 481 -8.90 17.45 -26.26
CA THR A 481 -7.54 17.88 -26.62
C THR A 481 -7.45 18.40 -28.07
N ARG A 482 -8.29 17.88 -28.97
CA ARG A 482 -8.43 18.35 -30.35
C ARG A 482 -9.83 18.90 -30.56
N ASP A 483 -9.90 20.11 -31.09
CA ASP A 483 -11.15 20.79 -31.45
C ASP A 483 -11.89 20.08 -32.61
N ASP A 484 -11.20 19.19 -33.36
CA ASP A 484 -11.74 18.45 -34.50
C ASP A 484 -12.77 17.35 -34.12
N ARG A 485 -12.98 17.04 -32.82
CA ARG A 485 -13.78 15.89 -32.38
C ARG A 485 -14.73 16.20 -31.22
N GLY A 486 -15.86 15.48 -31.20
CA GLY A 486 -16.76 15.41 -30.04
C GLY A 486 -16.34 14.35 -29.00
N TRP A 487 -17.04 14.32 -27.86
CA TRP A 487 -16.82 13.35 -26.78
C TRP A 487 -17.21 11.92 -27.13
N VAL A 488 -18.21 11.74 -28.00
CA VAL A 488 -18.67 10.43 -28.46
C VAL A 488 -17.94 10.05 -29.75
N ILE A 489 -17.26 8.91 -29.73
CA ILE A 489 -16.56 8.36 -30.90
C ILE A 489 -17.34 7.16 -31.44
N ASN A 490 -17.57 7.13 -32.76
CA ASN A 490 -18.18 5.99 -33.41
C ASN A 490 -17.20 4.81 -33.45
N PRO A 491 -17.58 3.61 -32.96
CA PRO A 491 -16.67 2.47 -32.85
C PRO A 491 -16.22 1.93 -34.22
N ILE A 492 -17.10 1.95 -35.21
CA ILE A 492 -16.80 1.45 -36.57
C ILE A 492 -15.92 2.46 -37.34
N GLY A 493 -16.11 3.77 -37.10
CA GLY A 493 -15.24 4.83 -37.59
C GLY A 493 -14.89 4.76 -39.09
N PRO A 494 -13.76 5.37 -39.52
CA PRO A 494 -13.20 5.23 -40.86
C PRO A 494 -12.39 3.93 -41.04
N ASN A 495 -12.36 3.04 -40.04
CA ASN A 495 -11.56 1.84 -40.08
C ASN A 495 -12.27 0.74 -40.89
N PRO A 496 -11.53 -0.13 -41.59
CA PRO A 496 -12.12 -1.23 -42.32
C PRO A 496 -12.77 -2.24 -41.35
N TRP A 497 -13.88 -2.84 -41.74
CA TRP A 497 -14.70 -3.71 -40.88
C TRP A 497 -13.94 -4.85 -40.19
N TRP A 498 -12.87 -5.37 -40.81
CA TRP A 498 -12.05 -6.44 -40.24
C TRP A 498 -11.32 -6.02 -38.95
N THR A 499 -11.13 -4.72 -38.70
CA THR A 499 -10.52 -4.24 -37.45
C THR A 499 -11.38 -4.55 -36.23
N VAL A 500 -12.70 -4.67 -36.40
CA VAL A 500 -13.61 -5.03 -35.31
C VAL A 500 -13.34 -6.46 -34.83
N LEU A 501 -13.03 -7.38 -35.74
CA LEU A 501 -12.65 -8.76 -35.41
C LEU A 501 -11.22 -8.82 -34.87
N ALA A 502 -10.28 -8.09 -35.48
CA ALA A 502 -8.90 -8.05 -35.03
C ALA A 502 -8.75 -7.46 -33.61
N ALA A 503 -9.64 -6.54 -33.22
CA ALA A 503 -9.68 -5.95 -31.87
C ALA A 503 -9.97 -6.96 -30.75
N LEU A 504 -10.46 -8.17 -31.08
CA LEU A 504 -10.76 -9.21 -30.10
C LEU A 504 -9.51 -9.71 -29.35
N ILE A 505 -8.37 -9.79 -30.04
CA ILE A 505 -7.08 -10.23 -29.45
C ILE A 505 -6.59 -9.24 -28.38
N PRO A 506 -6.38 -7.94 -28.69
CA PRO A 506 -5.96 -6.98 -27.68
C PRO A 506 -7.02 -6.77 -26.58
N ALA A 507 -8.31 -6.93 -26.90
CA ALA A 507 -9.36 -6.89 -25.88
C ALA A 507 -9.26 -8.04 -24.88
N LEU A 508 -8.95 -9.26 -25.34
CA LEU A 508 -8.74 -10.41 -24.44
C LEU A 508 -7.55 -10.17 -23.49
N LEU A 509 -6.44 -9.63 -24.01
CA LEU A 509 -5.28 -9.27 -23.18
C LEU A 509 -5.62 -8.19 -22.14
N CYS A 510 -6.33 -7.14 -22.54
CA CYS A 510 -6.77 -6.07 -21.64
C CYS A 510 -7.74 -6.61 -20.56
N THR A 511 -8.63 -7.53 -20.93
CA THR A 511 -9.55 -8.18 -19.99
C THR A 511 -8.80 -8.99 -18.93
N ILE A 512 -7.79 -9.79 -19.34
CA ILE A 512 -6.97 -10.58 -18.40
C ILE A 512 -6.23 -9.65 -17.43
N LEU A 513 -5.69 -8.55 -17.93
CA LEU A 513 -4.95 -7.58 -17.13
C LEU A 513 -5.86 -6.92 -16.07
N ILE A 514 -7.02 -6.41 -16.49
CA ILE A 514 -8.01 -5.80 -15.57
C ILE A 514 -8.51 -6.84 -14.56
N PHE A 515 -8.78 -8.07 -15.01
CA PHE A 515 -9.24 -9.14 -14.13
C PHE A 515 -8.21 -9.47 -13.05
N MET A 516 -6.94 -9.68 -13.44
CA MET A 516 -5.87 -10.00 -12.49
C MET A 516 -5.66 -8.87 -11.47
N ASP A 517 -5.59 -7.62 -11.94
CA ASP A 517 -5.33 -6.46 -11.09
C ASP A 517 -6.46 -6.21 -10.09
N GLN A 518 -7.72 -6.32 -10.54
CA GLN A 518 -8.89 -6.20 -9.66
C GLN A 518 -8.95 -7.32 -8.63
N GLN A 519 -8.68 -8.57 -9.01
CA GLN A 519 -8.76 -9.70 -8.08
C GLN A 519 -7.67 -9.65 -7.02
N ILE A 520 -6.43 -9.39 -7.41
CA ILE A 520 -5.32 -9.30 -6.44
C ILE A 520 -5.58 -8.13 -5.47
N THR A 521 -6.01 -6.97 -5.99
CA THR A 521 -6.32 -5.81 -5.15
C THR A 521 -7.47 -6.11 -4.19
N ALA A 522 -8.53 -6.78 -4.66
CA ALA A 522 -9.67 -7.14 -3.82
C ALA A 522 -9.27 -8.09 -2.68
N VAL A 523 -8.39 -9.07 -2.92
CA VAL A 523 -7.92 -9.99 -1.88
C VAL A 523 -7.05 -9.28 -0.85
N ILE A 524 -6.13 -8.41 -1.30
CA ILE A 524 -5.28 -7.62 -0.40
C ILE A 524 -6.14 -6.75 0.53
N VAL A 525 -7.17 -6.09 -0.01
CA VAL A 525 -8.07 -5.24 0.78
C VAL A 525 -8.94 -6.05 1.75
N ASN A 526 -9.43 -7.21 1.32
CA ASN A 526 -10.32 -8.06 2.12
C ASN A 526 -9.58 -9.03 3.05
N ARG A 527 -8.34 -8.72 3.42
CA ARG A 527 -7.56 -9.54 4.34
C ARG A 527 -8.25 -9.63 5.71
N ASN A 528 -8.37 -10.85 6.23
CA ASN A 528 -8.97 -11.11 7.55
C ASN A 528 -8.28 -10.34 8.69
N GLU A 529 -6.98 -10.02 8.55
CA GLU A 529 -6.20 -9.24 9.51
C GLU A 529 -6.71 -7.80 9.67
N HIS A 530 -7.32 -7.23 8.62
CA HIS A 530 -7.92 -5.90 8.69
C HIS A 530 -9.23 -5.88 9.50
N ARG A 531 -9.72 -7.05 9.94
CA ARG A 531 -10.95 -7.22 10.73
C ARG A 531 -12.17 -6.52 10.10
N LEU A 532 -12.18 -6.44 8.76
CA LEU A 532 -13.33 -6.01 7.98
C LEU A 532 -14.33 -7.17 7.95
N LYS A 533 -15.62 -6.88 8.18
CA LYS A 533 -16.71 -7.87 8.22
C LYS A 533 -17.50 -7.88 6.93
#